data_AF-A0A2V7IRD4-F1
#
_entry.id   AF-A0A2V7IRD4-F1
#
_cell.length_a   1.000
_cell.length_b   1.000
_cell.length_c   1.000
_cell.angle_alpha   90.00
_cell.angle_beta   90.00
_cell.angle_gamma   90.00
#
_symmetry.space_group_name_H-M   'P 1'
#
loop_
_entity.id
_entity.type
_entity.pdbx_description
1 polymer ?
#
loop_
_entity_poly.entity_id
_entity_poly.type
_entity_poly.pdbx_seq_one_letter_code
_entity_poly.pdbx_strand_id
1 'polypeptide(L)' 'MIKRCWAGGDDPLMLAYHDEEWGVPLRGDPDLFAKLVLDGFQAGLSWRVILHKRARFLEAFDGFDPERMAR' A
#
# COMPACT_ATOMS: atom_id res chain seq x y z
N MET A 1 -4.59 -2.21 26.33
CA MET A 1 -3.55 -2.25 25.29
C MET A 1 -4.16 -2.92 24.07
N ILE A 2 -4.18 -2.26 22.91
CA ILE A 2 -4.68 -2.88 21.67
C ILE A 2 -3.67 -3.94 21.25
N LYS A 3 -4.11 -5.19 21.08
CA LYS A 3 -3.27 -6.28 20.56
C LYS A 3 -3.40 -6.30 19.03
N ARG A 4 -2.35 -5.87 18.34
CA ARG A 4 -2.26 -5.92 16.86
C ARG A 4 -1.64 -7.23 16.41
N CYS A 5 -1.88 -7.63 15.16
CA CYS A 5 -1.37 -8.90 14.63
C CYS A 5 0.10 -8.78 14.21
N TRP A 6 0.37 -8.40 12.96
CA TRP A 6 1.72 -8.32 12.39
C TRP A 6 2.32 -6.91 12.42
N ALA A 7 1.51 -5.89 12.65
CA ALA A 7 1.96 -4.49 12.78
C ALA A 7 2.63 -4.18 14.13
N GLY A 8 3.15 -5.18 14.83
CA GLY A 8 3.88 -4.97 16.07
C GLY A 8 5.15 -4.18 15.81
N GLY A 9 5.21 -2.94 16.30
CA GLY A 9 6.36 -2.06 16.11
C GLY A 9 6.06 -0.62 16.52
N ASP A 10 7.07 0.23 16.41
CA ASP A 10 7.07 1.66 16.73
C ASP A 10 6.93 2.56 15.49
N ASP A 11 6.64 1.98 14.31
CA ASP A 11 6.44 2.71 13.06
C ASP A 11 4.98 3.20 12.95
N PRO A 12 4.70 4.50 13.13
CA PRO A 12 3.34 5.02 13.16
C PRO A 12 2.58 4.82 11.84
N LEU A 13 3.28 4.84 10.70
CA LEU A 13 2.67 4.66 9.38
C LEU A 13 2.19 3.22 9.19
N MET A 14 2.99 2.25 9.63
CA MET A 14 2.60 0.83 9.61
C MET A 14 1.43 0.55 10.56
N LEU A 15 1.40 1.21 11.72
CA LEU A 15 0.31 1.08 12.68
C LEU A 15 -1.01 1.65 12.12
N ALA A 16 -0.97 2.86 11.54
CA ALA A 16 -2.14 3.48 10.91
C ALA A 16 -2.65 2.64 9.73
N TYR A 17 -1.75 2.21 8.84
CA TYR A 17 -2.10 1.34 7.72
C TYR A 17 -2.78 0.04 8.19
N HIS A 18 -2.25 -0.59 9.24
CA HIS A 18 -2.87 -1.81 9.79
C HIS A 18 -4.26 -1.54 10.39
N ASP A 19 -4.40 -0.47 11.15
CA ASP A 19 -5.63 -0.18 11.88
C ASP A 19 -6.75 0.35 10.98
N GLU A 20 -6.41 1.04 9.90
CA GLU A 20 -7.36 1.82 9.09
C GLU A 20 -7.50 1.33 7.65
N GLU A 21 -6.49 0.66 7.07
CA GLU A 21 -6.49 0.26 5.66
C GLU A 21 -6.45 -1.28 5.49
N TRP A 22 -5.65 -1.98 6.28
CA TRP A 22 -5.41 -3.41 6.08
C TRP A 22 -6.60 -4.26 6.53
N GLY A 23 -7.12 -5.06 5.60
CA GLY A 23 -8.30 -5.90 5.84
C GLY A 23 -9.62 -5.13 5.80
N VAL A 24 -9.60 -3.81 5.57
CA VAL A 24 -10.80 -3.02 5.29
C VAL A 24 -11.23 -3.26 3.83
N PRO A 25 -12.52 -3.55 3.55
CA PRO A 25 -12.98 -3.80 2.19
C PRO A 25 -12.74 -2.60 1.25
N LEU A 26 -11.82 -2.79 0.30
CA LEU A 26 -11.54 -1.84 -0.77
C LEU A 26 -12.44 -2.14 -1.97
N ARG A 27 -13.01 -1.10 -2.58
CA ARG A 27 -13.90 -1.20 -3.75
C ARG A 27 -13.47 -0.18 -4.80
N GLY A 28 -13.70 -0.52 -6.06
CA GLY A 28 -13.34 0.33 -7.19
C GLY A 28 -12.06 -0.16 -7.87
N ASP A 29 -12.08 -0.22 -9.19
CA ASP A 29 -11.01 -0.79 -9.98
C ASP A 29 -9.68 -0.02 -9.85
N PRO A 30 -9.64 1.34 -9.82
CA PRO A 30 -8.38 2.07 -9.67
C PRO A 30 -7.67 1.79 -8.34
N ASP A 31 -8.42 1.76 -7.24
CA ASP A 31 -7.85 1.53 -5.91
C ASP A 31 -7.36 0.07 -5.76
N LEU A 32 -8.13 -0.89 -6.27
CA LEU A 32 -7.74 -2.30 -6.30
C LEU A 32 -6.50 -2.51 -7.19
N PHE A 33 -6.42 -1.85 -8.34
CA PHE A 33 -5.27 -1.90 -9.23
C PHE A 33 -4.01 -1.31 -8.58
N ALA A 34 -4.12 -0.13 -7.95
CA ALA A 34 -3.02 0.48 -7.21
C ALA A 34 -2.49 -0.45 -6.11
N LYS A 35 -3.39 -1.08 -5.34
CA LYS A 35 -3.03 -2.05 -4.30
C LYS A 35 -2.32 -3.28 -4.89
N LEU A 36 -2.84 -3.84 -5.98
CA LEU A 36 -2.27 -4.99 -6.67
C LEU A 36 -0.84 -4.70 -7.15
N VAL A 37 -0.63 -3.53 -7.77
CA VAL A 37 0.70 -3.10 -8.24
C VAL A 37 1.68 -2.97 -7.08
N LEU A 38 1.28 -2.31 -6.00
CA LEU A 38 2.12 -2.15 -4.80
C LEU A 38 2.49 -3.49 -4.16
N ASP A 39 1.56 -4.45 -4.10
CA ASP A 39 1.82 -5.81 -3.61
C ASP A 39 2.86 -6.54 -4.45
N GLY A 40 2.84 -6.35 -5.78
CA GLY A 40 3.85 -6.89 -6.69
C GLY A 40 5.26 -6.35 -6.40
N PHE A 41 5.38 -5.04 -6.13
CA PHE A 41 6.67 -4.42 -5.78
C PHE A 41 7.25 -4.88 -4.44
N GLN A 42 6.44 -5.53 -3.59
CA GLN A 42 6.92 -6.08 -2.32
C GLN A 42 7.82 -7.31 -2.49
N ALA A 43 7.93 -7.91 -3.68
CA ALA A 43 8.71 -9.13 -3.88
C ALA A 43 10.16 -8.99 -3.37
N GLY A 44 10.50 -9.76 -2.33
CA GLY A 44 11.82 -9.74 -1.68
C GLY A 44 12.07 -8.59 -0.70
N LEU A 45 11.06 -7.77 -0.40
CA LEU A 45 11.13 -6.62 0.51
C LEU A 45 10.09 -6.75 1.64
N SER A 46 10.25 -5.92 2.67
CA SER A 46 9.20 -5.75 3.68
C SER A 46 8.13 -4.78 3.19
N TRP A 47 6.87 -4.98 3.60
CA TRP A 47 5.78 -4.06 3.27
C TRP A 47 6.06 -2.63 3.74
N ARG A 48 6.80 -2.47 4.84
CA ARG A 48 7.27 -1.17 5.33
C ARG A 48 8.02 -0.38 4.26
N VAL A 49 8.88 -1.02 3.47
CA VAL A 49 9.60 -0.34 2.38
C VAL A 49 8.62 0.20 1.33
N ILE A 50 7.61 -0.58 0.97
CA ILE A 50 6.61 -0.20 -0.04
C ILE A 50 5.72 0.93 0.48
N LEU A 51 5.20 0.78 1.70
CA LEU A 51 4.30 1.75 2.32
C LEU A 51 4.96 3.13 2.49
N HIS A 52 6.22 3.17 2.93
CA HIS A 52 6.99 4.43 3.03
C HIS A 52 7.33 5.05 1.67
N LYS A 53 7.30 4.28 0.59
CA LYS A 53 7.50 4.76 -0.79
C LYS A 53 6.19 5.03 -1.53
N ARG A 54 5.01 4.79 -0.93
CA ARG A 54 3.71 4.86 -1.61
C ARG A 54 3.47 6.19 -2.33
N ALA A 55 3.83 7.32 -1.71
CA ALA A 55 3.71 8.64 -2.35
C ALA A 55 4.58 8.76 -3.61
N ARG A 56 5.79 8.19 -3.61
CA ARG A 56 6.67 8.17 -4.78
C ARG A 56 6.15 7.24 -5.87
N PHE A 57 5.56 6.11 -5.51
CA PHE A 57 4.88 5.27 -6.49
C PHE A 57 3.71 6.01 -7.14
N LEU A 58 2.91 6.76 -6.36
CA LEU A 58 1.80 7.55 -6.91
C LEU A 58 2.29 8.57 -7.96
N GLU A 59 3.39 9.26 -7.69
CA GLU A 59 4.02 10.20 -8.63
C GLU A 59 4.59 9.49 -9.87
N ALA A 60 5.34 8.39 -9.67
CA ALA A 60 6.06 7.72 -10.74
C ALA A 60 5.17 6.87 -11.67
N PHE A 61 4.00 6.45 -11.20
CA PHE A 61 3.07 5.59 -11.92
C PHE A 61 1.77 6.31 -12.29
N ASP A 62 1.85 7.62 -12.59
CA ASP A 62 0.71 8.38 -13.13
C ASP A 62 -0.56 8.33 -12.28
N GLY A 63 -0.41 8.26 -10.96
CA GLY A 63 -1.54 8.12 -10.04
C GLY A 63 -2.20 6.73 -10.07
N PHE A 64 -1.53 5.72 -10.63
CA PHE A 64 -2.04 4.39 -10.94
C PHE A 64 -3.20 4.37 -11.95
N ASP A 65 -3.25 5.34 -12.86
CA ASP A 65 -4.14 5.30 -14.02
C ASP A 65 -3.63 4.26 -15.04
N PRO A 66 -4.35 3.13 -15.27
CA PRO A 66 -3.85 2.06 -16.14
C PRO A 66 -3.67 2.50 -17.60
N GLU A 67 -4.54 3.40 -18.10
CA GLU A 67 -4.50 3.87 -19.48
C GLU A 67 -3.34 4.82 -19.74
N ARG A 68 -2.95 5.59 -18.72
CA ARG A 68 -1.75 6.44 -18.77
C ARG A 68 -0.48 5.62 -18.64
N MET A 69 -0.44 4.68 -17.70
CA MET A 69 0.72 3.80 -17.48
C MET A 69 1.07 2.90 -18.67
N ALA A 70 0.08 2.56 -19.51
CA ALA A 70 0.26 1.66 -20.65
C ALA A 70 0.79 2.36 -21.93
N ARG A 71 1.02 3.68 -21.90
CA ARG A 71 1.46 4.49 -23.05
C ARG A 71 2.92 4.88 -22.95
#